data_AF-A0A8F6P7G3-F1
#
_entry.id   AF-A0A8F6P7G3-F1
#
_cell.length_a   1.000
_cell.length_b   1.000
_cell.length_c   1.000
_cell.angle_alpha   90.00
_cell.angle_beta   90.00
_cell.angle_gamma   90.00
#
_symmetry.space_group_name_H-M   'P 1'
#
loop_
_entity.id
_entity.type
_entity.pdbx_description
1 polymer ?
#
loop_
_entity_poly.entity_id
_entity_poly.type
_entity_poly.pdbx_seq_one_letter_code
_entity_poly.pdbx_strand_id
1 'polypeptide(L)'
;MPVIDPVHFMYERNHFPSLTDKEFETLILYCQMMNVQMVADYQNRNPDVIIKHLKSCKKKTGVESDFELYFVVINKFVNFEKAFPELTLQQINVLAAFSFYPKRSSIARRYGVYRRDIYDELVKIRNNLGINDLNSLRMFFFMRITLFS
;
A
#
# COMPACT_ATOMS: atom_id res chain seq x y z
N MET A 1 3.84 5.77 -16.25
CA MET A 1 3.65 4.30 -16.20
C MET A 1 2.37 3.99 -16.97
N PRO A 2 2.35 3.06 -17.94
CA PRO A 2 1.11 2.66 -18.58
C PRO A 2 0.15 2.08 -17.53
N VAL A 3 -1.14 2.36 -17.67
CA VAL A 3 -2.17 1.72 -16.84
C VAL A 3 -2.29 0.27 -17.30
N ILE A 4 -2.07 -0.65 -16.38
CA ILE A 4 -2.24 -2.08 -16.59
C ILE A 4 -3.72 -2.41 -16.39
N ASP A 5 -4.31 -3.07 -17.39
CA ASP A 5 -5.70 -3.52 -17.34
C ASP A 5 -5.90 -4.45 -16.12
N PRO A 6 -6.92 -4.21 -15.26
CA PRO A 6 -7.29 -5.09 -14.15
C PRO A 6 -7.47 -6.56 -14.52
N VAL A 7 -7.77 -6.89 -15.78
CA VAL A 7 -7.84 -8.27 -16.30
C VAL A 7 -6.52 -9.02 -16.14
N HIS A 8 -5.39 -8.34 -16.09
CA HIS A 8 -4.09 -8.98 -15.81
C HIS A 8 -3.92 -9.39 -14.34
N PHE A 9 -4.82 -8.96 -13.45
CA PHE A 9 -4.78 -9.25 -12.01
C PHE A 9 -5.79 -10.33 -11.58
N MET A 10 -6.22 -11.19 -12.51
CA MET A 10 -7.23 -12.23 -12.25
C MET A 10 -6.75 -13.29 -11.25
N TYR A 11 -5.43 -13.51 -11.13
CA TYR A 11 -4.90 -14.39 -10.09
C TYR A 11 -5.00 -13.73 -8.71
N GLU A 12 -4.60 -12.46 -8.64
CA GLU A 12 -4.57 -11.62 -7.46
C GLU A 12 -5.97 -11.30 -6.94
N ARG A 13 -6.99 -11.36 -7.81
CA ARG A 13 -8.41 -11.26 -7.46
C ARG A 13 -8.79 -12.20 -6.31
N ASN A 14 -8.19 -13.39 -6.26
CA ASN A 14 -8.44 -14.40 -5.23
C ASN A 14 -7.95 -13.97 -3.84
N HIS A 15 -7.03 -13.00 -3.76
CA HIS A 15 -6.59 -12.42 -2.49
C HIS A 15 -7.63 -11.49 -1.85
N PHE A 16 -8.72 -11.16 -2.57
CA PHE A 16 -9.77 -10.24 -2.16
C PHE A 16 -11.18 -10.86 -2.24
N PRO A 17 -11.45 -12.00 -1.58
CA PRO A 17 -12.70 -12.74 -1.76
C PRO A 17 -13.95 -11.96 -1.32
N SER A 18 -13.81 -10.99 -0.43
CA SER A 18 -14.91 -10.14 0.04
C SER A 18 -15.32 -9.06 -0.97
N LEU A 19 -14.44 -8.69 -1.89
CA LEU A 19 -14.71 -7.70 -2.93
C LEU A 19 -15.47 -8.35 -4.08
N THR A 20 -16.37 -7.60 -4.70
CA THR A 20 -16.93 -7.94 -6.01
C THR A 20 -15.92 -7.61 -7.12
N ASP A 21 -16.13 -8.13 -8.33
CA ASP A 21 -15.19 -7.87 -9.43
C ASP A 21 -15.09 -6.39 -9.77
N LYS A 22 -16.21 -5.66 -9.70
CA LYS A 22 -16.24 -4.20 -9.89
C LYS A 22 -15.46 -3.46 -8.79
N GLU A 23 -15.61 -3.88 -7.55
CA GLU A 23 -14.87 -3.29 -6.42
C GLU A 23 -13.37 -3.55 -6.53
N PHE A 24 -12.99 -4.76 -6.94
CA PHE A 24 -11.60 -5.13 -7.20
C PHE A 24 -11.01 -4.33 -8.36
N GLU A 25 -11.72 -4.26 -9.49
CA GLU A 25 -11.31 -3.49 -10.67
C GLU A 25 -11.09 -2.01 -10.30
N THR A 26 -12.06 -1.38 -9.62
CA THR A 26 -11.94 0.00 -9.13
C THR A 26 -10.76 0.15 -8.17
N LEU A 27 -10.53 -0.81 -7.28
CA LEU A 27 -9.38 -0.80 -6.36
C LEU A 27 -8.06 -0.80 -7.12
N ILE A 28 -7.88 -1.69 -8.10
CA ILE A 28 -6.65 -1.81 -8.88
C ILE A 28 -6.40 -0.56 -9.73
N LEU A 29 -7.42 -0.03 -10.41
CA LEU A 29 -7.28 1.19 -11.20
C LEU A 29 -6.97 2.40 -10.31
N TYR A 30 -7.65 2.53 -9.18
CA TYR A 30 -7.36 3.58 -8.22
C TYR A 30 -5.92 3.45 -7.72
N CYS A 31 -5.45 2.23 -7.41
CA CYS A 31 -4.07 1.99 -7.00
C CYS A 31 -3.00 2.39 -8.03
N GLN A 32 -3.36 2.51 -9.31
CA GLN A 32 -2.44 2.96 -10.35
C GLN A 32 -2.53 4.48 -10.61
N MET A 33 -3.73 5.06 -10.48
CA MET A 33 -4.00 6.44 -10.88
C MET A 33 -4.04 7.44 -9.72
N MET A 34 -4.34 6.98 -8.50
CA MET A 34 -4.52 7.82 -7.30
C MET A 34 -5.54 8.95 -7.49
N ASN A 35 -6.48 8.80 -8.42
CA ASN A 35 -7.40 9.84 -8.81
C ASN A 35 -8.77 9.26 -9.17
N VAL A 36 -9.81 9.67 -8.42
CA VAL A 36 -11.19 9.19 -8.60
C VAL A 36 -11.73 9.54 -9.98
N GLN A 37 -11.47 10.75 -10.48
CA GLN A 37 -11.95 11.20 -11.78
C GLN A 37 -11.34 10.37 -12.90
N MET A 38 -10.03 10.13 -12.86
CA MET A 38 -9.36 9.31 -13.88
C MET A 38 -9.88 7.87 -13.91
N VAL A 39 -10.16 7.28 -12.75
CA VAL A 39 -10.77 5.95 -12.68
C VAL A 39 -12.20 5.97 -13.24
N ALA A 40 -12.97 7.02 -12.93
CA ALA A 40 -14.32 7.20 -13.43
C ALA A 40 -14.35 7.31 -14.96
N ASP A 41 -13.44 8.12 -15.53
CA ASP A 41 -13.28 8.30 -16.96
C ASP A 41 -12.86 6.99 -17.63
N TYR A 42 -11.90 6.26 -17.03
CA TYR A 42 -11.43 4.96 -17.54
C TYR A 42 -12.55 3.91 -17.55
N GLN A 43 -13.37 3.86 -16.50
CA GLN A 43 -14.48 2.91 -16.41
C GLN A 43 -15.76 3.40 -17.11
N ASN A 44 -15.75 4.61 -17.68
CA ASN A 44 -16.92 5.31 -18.21
C ASN A 44 -18.09 5.33 -17.20
N ARG A 45 -17.83 5.77 -15.97
CA ARG A 45 -18.77 5.82 -14.85
C ARG A 45 -18.79 7.19 -14.19
N ASN A 46 -19.82 7.44 -13.38
CA ASN A 46 -19.86 8.63 -12.53
C ASN A 46 -18.85 8.49 -11.36
N PRO A 47 -18.05 9.52 -11.05
CA PRO A 47 -17.16 9.57 -9.87
C PRO A 47 -17.80 9.12 -8.54
N ASP A 48 -19.08 9.39 -8.33
CA ASP A 48 -19.81 8.98 -7.11
C ASP A 48 -19.87 7.45 -6.96
N VAL A 49 -19.93 6.72 -8.08
CA VAL A 49 -19.90 5.25 -8.10
C VAL A 49 -18.52 4.75 -7.67
N ILE A 50 -17.46 5.41 -8.14
CA ILE A 50 -16.08 5.10 -7.76
C ILE A 50 -15.88 5.33 -6.26
N ILE A 51 -16.33 6.47 -5.74
CA ILE A 51 -16.27 6.77 -4.30
C ILE A 51 -17.04 5.71 -3.48
N LYS A 52 -18.22 5.29 -3.95
CA LYS A 52 -19.00 4.24 -3.29
C LYS A 52 -18.26 2.90 -3.26
N HIS A 53 -17.64 2.51 -4.37
CA HIS A 53 -16.82 1.29 -4.43
C HIS A 53 -15.61 1.39 -3.50
N LEU A 54 -14.85 2.49 -3.53
CA LEU A 54 -13.70 2.67 -2.63
C LEU A 54 -14.10 2.66 -1.14
N LYS A 55 -15.24 3.25 -0.77
CA LYS A 55 -15.79 3.16 0.59
C LYS A 55 -16.14 1.71 0.97
N SER A 56 -16.73 0.96 0.05
CA SER A 56 -17.03 -0.45 0.25
C SER A 56 -15.75 -1.29 0.42
N CYS A 57 -14.74 -1.06 -0.43
CA CYS A 57 -13.43 -1.70 -0.31
C CYS A 57 -12.83 -1.45 1.07
N LYS A 58 -12.75 -0.18 1.49
CA LYS A 58 -12.23 0.21 2.82
C LYS A 58 -12.93 -0.54 3.95
N LYS A 59 -14.26 -0.59 3.93
CA LYS A 59 -15.06 -1.31 4.92
C LYS A 59 -14.77 -2.82 4.92
N LYS A 60 -14.71 -3.45 3.74
CA LYS A 60 -14.52 -4.90 3.58
C LYS A 60 -13.09 -5.37 3.85
N THR A 61 -12.11 -4.50 3.68
CA THR A 61 -10.70 -4.79 4.03
C THR A 61 -10.33 -4.31 5.43
N GLY A 62 -11.26 -3.67 6.15
CA GLY A 62 -11.03 -3.21 7.53
C GLY A 62 -10.03 -2.05 7.64
N VAL A 63 -9.96 -1.18 6.63
CA VAL A 63 -9.03 -0.05 6.58
C VAL A 63 -9.77 1.29 6.56
N GLU A 64 -9.14 2.34 7.08
CA GLU A 64 -9.79 3.64 7.31
C GLU A 64 -9.40 4.69 6.26
N SER A 65 -8.26 4.52 5.60
CA SER A 65 -7.72 5.52 4.67
C SER A 65 -7.32 4.92 3.32
N ASP A 66 -7.23 5.79 2.31
CA ASP A 66 -6.80 5.37 0.97
C ASP A 66 -5.38 4.79 1.03
N PHE A 67 -4.47 5.42 1.76
CA PHE A 67 -3.10 4.90 1.98
C PHE A 67 -3.07 3.46 2.49
N GLU A 68 -3.97 3.11 3.40
CA GLU A 68 -4.06 1.74 3.91
C GLU A 68 -4.60 0.78 2.87
N LEU A 69 -5.53 1.25 2.03
CA LEU A 69 -6.04 0.50 0.90
C LEU A 69 -4.91 0.18 -0.10
N TYR A 70 -4.03 1.14 -0.41
CA TYR A 70 -2.80 0.90 -1.18
C TYR A 70 -1.90 -0.14 -0.53
N PHE A 71 -1.67 0.00 0.76
CA PHE A 71 -0.79 -0.90 1.49
C PHE A 71 -1.32 -2.34 1.46
N VAL A 72 -2.64 -2.54 1.60
CA VAL A 72 -3.26 -3.87 1.47
C VAL A 72 -3.00 -4.47 0.09
N VAL A 73 -3.13 -3.70 -0.99
CA VAL A 73 -2.85 -4.20 -2.36
C VAL A 73 -1.39 -4.58 -2.52
N ILE A 74 -0.47 -3.69 -2.16
CA ILE A 74 0.97 -3.93 -2.28
C ILE A 74 1.38 -5.17 -1.46
N ASN A 75 0.83 -5.33 -0.25
CA ASN A 75 1.12 -6.48 0.61
C ASN A 75 0.58 -7.81 0.08
N LYS A 76 -0.31 -7.79 -0.90
CA LYS A 76 -0.76 -9.00 -1.61
C LYS A 76 0.02 -9.27 -2.88
N PHE A 77 0.62 -8.24 -3.49
CA PHE A 77 1.23 -8.34 -4.81
C PHE A 77 2.75 -8.50 -4.71
N VAL A 78 3.37 -7.92 -3.68
CA VAL A 78 4.82 -7.95 -3.48
C VAL A 78 5.19 -9.11 -2.58
N ASN A 79 6.13 -9.95 -3.04
CA ASN A 79 6.82 -10.88 -2.16
C ASN A 79 7.87 -10.09 -1.35
N PHE A 80 7.46 -9.63 -0.17
CA PHE A 80 8.31 -8.81 0.69
C PHE A 80 9.54 -9.55 1.24
N GLU A 81 9.47 -10.86 1.45
CA GLU A 81 10.63 -11.65 1.88
C GLU A 81 11.71 -11.67 0.79
N LYS A 82 11.30 -11.75 -0.49
CA LYS A 82 12.21 -11.63 -1.62
C LYS A 82 12.70 -10.19 -1.82
N ALA A 83 11.83 -9.21 -1.62
CA ALA A 83 12.16 -7.80 -1.81
C ALA A 83 13.08 -7.27 -0.69
N PHE A 84 12.94 -7.75 0.54
CA PHE A 84 13.72 -7.32 1.70
C PHE A 84 14.19 -8.54 2.52
N PRO A 85 15.09 -9.36 1.98
CA PRO A 85 15.57 -10.57 2.67
C PRO A 85 16.33 -10.25 3.96
N GLU A 86 16.78 -9.01 4.13
CA GLU A 86 17.51 -8.54 5.31
C GLU A 86 16.58 -8.14 6.47
N LEU A 87 15.26 -8.08 6.24
CA LEU A 87 14.30 -7.56 7.20
C LEU A 87 13.28 -8.62 7.63
N THR A 88 12.86 -8.54 8.89
CA THR A 88 11.70 -9.30 9.36
C THR A 88 10.40 -8.74 8.78
N LEU A 89 9.35 -9.55 8.71
CA LEU A 89 8.02 -9.10 8.28
C LEU A 89 7.50 -7.92 9.13
N GLN A 90 7.80 -7.92 10.43
CA GLN A 90 7.45 -6.80 11.32
C GLN A 90 8.16 -5.50 10.93
N GLN A 91 9.46 -5.58 10.60
CA GLN A 91 10.24 -4.43 10.12
C GLN A 91 9.75 -3.92 8.77
N ILE A 92 9.36 -4.83 7.87
CA ILE A 92 8.75 -4.46 6.58
C ILE A 92 7.44 -3.71 6.82
N ASN A 93 6.59 -4.17 7.74
CA ASN A 93 5.33 -3.50 8.08
C ASN A 93 5.55 -2.09 8.66
N VAL A 94 6.58 -1.91 9.50
CA VAL A 94 6.98 -0.60 10.03
C VAL A 94 7.51 0.30 8.91
N LEU A 95 8.37 -0.22 8.03
CA LEU A 95 8.93 0.51 6.89
C LEU A 95 7.84 0.94 5.91
N ALA A 96 6.92 0.05 5.57
CA ALA A 96 5.80 0.36 4.70
C ALA A 96 4.89 1.42 5.33
N ALA A 97 4.55 1.29 6.62
CA ALA A 97 3.80 2.31 7.33
C ALA A 97 4.56 3.66 7.33
N PHE A 98 5.87 3.67 7.52
CA PHE A 98 6.67 4.88 7.42
C PHE A 98 6.67 5.52 6.02
N SER A 99 6.54 4.70 4.98
CA SER A 99 6.46 5.15 3.60
C SER A 99 5.11 5.74 3.23
N PHE A 100 4.01 5.19 3.76
CA PHE A 100 2.65 5.61 3.43
C PHE A 100 2.05 6.65 4.39
N TYR A 101 2.40 6.62 5.69
CA TYR A 101 1.85 7.57 6.65
C TYR A 101 2.62 8.89 6.66
N PRO A 102 1.93 10.04 6.63
CA PRO A 102 2.58 11.35 6.64
C PRO A 102 3.26 11.66 7.97
N LYS A 103 2.77 11.10 9.09
CA LYS A 103 3.27 11.38 10.45
C LYS A 103 3.55 10.10 11.21
N ARG A 104 4.70 10.06 11.92
CA ARG A 104 5.08 8.95 12.82
C ARG A 104 4.08 8.73 13.96
N SER A 105 3.37 9.77 14.38
CA SER A 105 2.30 9.66 15.39
C SER A 105 1.12 8.82 14.89
N SER A 106 0.82 8.85 13.59
CA SER A 106 -0.24 8.03 12.99
C SER A 106 0.15 6.55 13.00
N ILE A 107 1.42 6.26 12.71
CA ILE A 107 2.01 4.92 12.77
C ILE A 107 1.94 4.37 14.21
N ALA A 108 2.42 5.16 15.17
CA ALA A 108 2.41 4.79 16.59
C ALA A 108 1.00 4.44 17.09
N ARG A 109 0.00 5.27 16.75
CA ARG A 109 -1.41 5.02 17.09
C ARG A 109 -1.93 3.71 16.49
N ARG A 110 -1.62 3.43 15.23
CA ARG A 110 -2.07 2.22 14.53
C ARG A 110 -1.50 0.95 15.16
N TYR A 111 -0.22 0.96 15.51
CA TYR A 111 0.44 -0.20 16.10
C TYR A 111 0.29 -0.28 17.62
N GLY A 112 -0.31 0.72 18.27
CA GLY A 112 -0.47 0.76 19.73
C GLY A 112 0.87 0.87 20.48
N VAL A 113 1.88 1.50 19.88
CA VAL A 113 3.25 1.61 20.42
C VAL A 113 3.68 3.06 20.59
N TYR A 114 4.79 3.30 21.30
CA TYR A 114 5.31 4.65 21.45
C TYR A 114 5.96 5.13 20.15
N ARG A 115 5.86 6.45 19.90
CA ARG A 115 6.51 7.10 18.75
C ARG A 115 8.03 6.91 18.75
N ARG A 116 8.63 6.81 19.94
CA ARG A 116 10.06 6.55 20.10
C ARG A 116 10.42 5.18 19.56
N ASP A 117 9.65 4.16 19.89
CA ASP A 117 9.86 2.78 19.43
C ASP A 117 9.81 2.68 17.90
N ILE A 118 8.88 3.40 17.25
CA ILE A 118 8.83 3.50 15.79
C ILE A 118 10.11 4.12 15.23
N TYR A 119 10.63 5.18 15.86
CA TYR A 119 11.85 5.82 15.40
C TYR A 119 13.08 4.91 15.58
N ASP A 120 13.20 4.28 16.74
CA ASP A 120 14.30 3.37 17.05
C ASP A 120 14.30 2.17 16.09
N GLU A 121 13.13 1.63 15.77
CA GLU A 121 13.00 0.56 14.79
C GLU A 121 13.35 1.00 13.37
N LEU A 122 12.95 2.21 12.96
CA LEU A 122 13.34 2.77 11.66
C LEU A 122 14.87 3.01 11.57
N VAL A 123 15.52 3.41 12.67
CA VAL A 123 16.98 3.56 12.71
C VAL A 123 17.66 2.20 12.57
N LYS A 124 17.16 1.14 13.23
CA LYS A 124 17.67 -0.22 13.04
C LYS A 124 17.52 -0.69 11.59
N ILE A 125 16.33 -0.55 11.01
CA ILE A 125 16.07 -0.91 9.60
C ILE A 125 17.03 -0.17 8.68
N ARG A 126 17.17 1.14 8.87
CA ARG A 126 18.09 1.98 8.11
C ARG A 126 19.52 1.46 8.18
N ASN A 127 20.01 1.15 9.38
CA ASN A 127 21.37 0.67 9.59
C ASN A 127 21.58 -0.71 8.96
N ASN A 128 20.61 -1.62 9.08
CA ASN A 128 20.66 -2.96 8.47
C ASN A 128 20.75 -2.88 6.94
N LEU A 129 20.08 -1.89 6.34
CA LEU A 129 20.08 -1.67 4.88
C LEU A 129 21.24 -0.78 4.41
N GLY A 130 22.09 -0.27 5.30
CA GLY A 130 23.20 0.63 4.94
C GLY A 130 22.77 1.98 4.36
N ILE A 131 21.62 2.51 4.79
CA ILE A 131 21.05 3.77 4.27
C ILE A 131 21.43 4.95 5.19
N ASN A 132 21.67 6.13 4.62
CA ASN A 132 22.17 7.27 5.40
C ASN A 132 21.09 7.98 6.23
N ASP A 133 19.90 8.17 5.65
CA ASP A 133 18.82 8.93 6.26
C ASP A 133 17.43 8.34 6.02
N LEU A 134 16.45 8.79 6.79
CA LEU A 134 15.08 8.26 6.74
C LEU A 134 14.33 8.65 5.46
N ASN A 135 14.65 9.78 4.81
CA ASN A 135 14.01 10.12 3.54
C ASN A 135 14.50 9.19 2.42
N SER A 136 15.80 8.92 2.39
CA SER A 136 16.39 7.92 1.50
C SER A 136 15.83 6.52 1.76
N LEU A 137 15.58 6.15 3.03
CA LEU A 137 14.94 4.87 3.39
C LEU A 137 13.53 4.75 2.80
N ARG A 138 12.74 5.83 2.83
CA ARG A 138 11.41 5.86 2.20
C ARG A 138 11.48 5.67 0.69
N MET A 139 12.39 6.37 0.02
CA MET A 139 12.59 6.22 -1.43
C MET A 139 13.07 4.83 -1.80
N PHE A 140 14.00 4.27 -1.01
CA PHE A 140 14.48 2.91 -1.19
C PHE A 140 13.36 1.87 -1.12
N PHE A 141 12.44 2.02 -0.15
CA PHE A 141 11.28 1.14 -0.07
C PHE A 141 10.47 1.15 -1.36
N PHE A 142 10.11 2.34 -1.87
CA PHE A 142 9.33 2.47 -3.11
C PHE A 142 10.07 1.91 -4.34
N MET A 143 11.36 2.20 -4.48
CA MET A 143 12.16 1.65 -5.58
C MET A 143 12.21 0.13 -5.54
N ARG A 144 12.46 -0.46 -4.36
CA ARG A 144 12.60 -1.90 -4.22
C ARG A 144 11.27 -2.62 -4.47
N ILE A 145 10.16 -2.13 -3.92
CA ILE A 145 8.87 -2.76 -4.22
C ILE A 145 8.51 -2.66 -5.70
N THR A 146 8.91 -1.59 -6.40
CA THR A 146 8.62 -1.42 -7.84
C THR A 146 9.47 -2.34 -8.72
N LEU A 147 10.70 -2.67 -8.30
CA LEU A 147 11.60 -3.57 -9.02
C LEU A 147 11.28 -5.06 -8.81
N PHE A 148 10.65 -5.38 -7.68
CA PHE A 148 10.32 -6.75 -7.28
C PHE A 148 8.82 -7.06 -7.33
N SER A 149 8.00 -6.11 -7.78
CA SER A 149 6.58 -6.26 -8.15
C SER A 149 6.41 -6.60 -9.62
#